data_AF-A0A2N5JRZ4-F1
#
_entry.id   AF-A0A2N5JRZ4-F1
#
_cell.length_a   1.000
_cell.length_b   1.000
_cell.length_c   1.000
_cell.angle_alpha   90.00
_cell.angle_beta   90.00
_cell.angle_gamma   90.00
#
_symmetry.space_group_name_H-M   'P 1'
#
loop_
_entity.id
_entity.type
_entity.pdbx_description
1 polymer ?
#
loop_
_entity_poly.entity_id
_entity_poly.type
_entity_poly.pdbx_seq_one_letter_code
_entity_poly.pdbx_strand_id
1 'polypeptide(L)'
;MLFIYFAKKKSMSCNRPRRIKKGEPGYGKKKFVVKACQNGEEKIIRYGDANMKIKNDIPKRKKSYCSRSSGIGGLKNKLKANYWSRKQWKC
;
A
#
# COMPACT_ATOMS: atom_id res chain seq x y z
N MET A 1 -10.67 -12.72 17.39
CA MET A 1 -10.37 -11.69 16.36
C MET A 1 -9.31 -12.11 15.31
N LEU A 2 -8.34 -12.99 15.62
CA LEU A 2 -7.33 -13.46 14.64
C LEU A 2 -7.90 -14.31 13.48
N PHE A 3 -8.89 -15.16 13.75
CA PHE A 3 -9.47 -16.07 12.75
C PHE A 3 -10.07 -15.35 11.53
N ILE A 4 -10.81 -14.26 11.77
CA ILE A 4 -11.45 -13.45 10.71
C ILE A 4 -10.38 -12.83 9.79
N TYR A 5 -9.24 -12.46 10.37
CA TYR A 5 -8.17 -11.80 9.64
C TYR A 5 -7.41 -12.77 8.72
N PHE A 6 -7.22 -14.02 9.17
CA PHE A 6 -6.59 -15.06 8.37
C PHE A 6 -7.46 -15.48 7.18
N ALA A 7 -8.78 -15.61 7.40
CA ALA A 7 -9.74 -15.90 6.33
C ALA A 7 -9.73 -14.80 5.25
N LYS A 8 -9.74 -13.52 5.66
CA LYS A 8 -9.61 -12.39 4.73
C LYS A 8 -8.26 -12.32 4.01
N LYS A 9 -7.17 -12.79 4.63
CA LYS A 9 -5.85 -12.89 3.97
C LYS A 9 -5.87 -13.96 2.87
N LYS A 10 -6.48 -15.13 3.12
CA LYS A 10 -6.59 -16.21 2.13
C LYS A 10 -7.42 -15.81 0.91
N SER A 11 -8.49 -15.03 1.10
CA SER A 11 -9.37 -14.61 0.01
C SER A 11 -8.82 -13.47 -0.86
N MET A 12 -7.72 -12.82 -0.47
CA MET A 12 -7.13 -11.72 -1.23
C MET A 12 -6.14 -12.24 -2.27
N SER A 13 -6.29 -11.79 -3.51
CA SER A 13 -5.31 -12.02 -4.59
C SER A 13 -3.98 -11.33 -4.29
N CYS A 14 -2.87 -12.01 -4.55
CA CYS A 14 -1.51 -11.49 -4.38
C CYS A 14 -1.25 -10.24 -5.24
N ASN A 15 -0.56 -9.26 -4.67
CA ASN A 15 0.01 -8.09 -5.34
C ASN A 15 -1.00 -7.20 -6.10
N ARG A 16 -2.29 -7.32 -5.78
CA ARG A 16 -3.37 -6.49 -6.34
C ARG A 16 -3.90 -5.54 -5.27
N PRO A 17 -3.41 -4.29 -5.22
CA PRO A 17 -3.87 -3.32 -4.25
C PRO A 17 -5.31 -2.91 -4.52
N ARG A 18 -6.07 -2.67 -3.46
CA ARG A 18 -7.45 -2.16 -3.52
C ARG A 18 -7.68 -1.15 -2.41
N ARG A 19 -8.78 -0.38 -2.52
CA ARG A 19 -9.22 0.49 -1.42
C ARG A 19 -9.70 -0.32 -0.22
N ILE A 20 -9.48 0.24 0.97
CA ILE A 20 -10.04 -0.30 2.21
C ILE A 20 -11.53 0.05 2.28
N LYS A 21 -12.36 -0.93 2.61
CA LYS A 21 -13.83 -0.78 2.73
C LYS A 21 -14.23 -0.52 4.19
N LYS A 22 -15.41 0.07 4.41
CA LYS A 22 -15.98 0.27 5.76
C LYS A 22 -16.06 -1.10 6.48
N GLY A 23 -15.66 -1.13 7.75
CA GLY A 23 -15.59 -2.37 8.54
C GLY A 23 -14.30 -3.18 8.36
N GLU A 24 -13.38 -2.76 7.50
CA GLU A 24 -12.05 -3.37 7.41
C GLU A 24 -11.03 -2.70 8.33
N PRO A 25 -10.04 -3.43 8.87
CA PRO A 25 -9.02 -2.81 9.70
C PRO A 25 -8.25 -1.75 8.93
N GLY A 26 -7.98 -0.62 9.57
CA GLY A 26 -7.32 0.53 8.95
C GLY A 26 -8.23 1.44 8.13
N TYR A 27 -9.54 1.14 8.03
CA TYR A 27 -10.51 2.07 7.45
C TYR A 27 -10.47 3.43 8.18
N GLY A 28 -10.56 4.52 7.43
CA GLY A 28 -10.42 5.90 7.95
C GLY A 28 -8.99 6.34 8.27
N LYS A 29 -8.02 5.42 8.34
CA LYS A 29 -6.60 5.73 8.62
C LYS A 29 -5.70 5.51 7.41
N LYS A 30 -5.94 4.42 6.67
CA LYS A 30 -5.18 4.06 5.46
C LYS A 30 -6.11 3.97 4.26
N LYS A 31 -5.56 4.25 3.08
CA LYS A 31 -6.36 4.33 1.84
C LYS A 31 -6.44 2.99 1.11
N PHE A 32 -5.34 2.26 1.09
CA PHE A 32 -5.21 1.02 0.33
C PHE A 32 -4.76 -0.14 1.21
N VAL A 33 -5.16 -1.33 0.80
CA VAL A 33 -4.69 -2.60 1.34
C VAL A 33 -4.25 -3.50 0.19
N VAL A 34 -3.17 -4.25 0.41
CA VAL A 34 -2.65 -5.24 -0.53
C VAL A 34 -2.15 -6.45 0.25
N LYS A 35 -2.40 -7.63 -0.30
CA LYS A 35 -1.69 -8.86 0.07
C LYS A 35 -0.40 -8.89 -0.74
N ALA A 36 0.68 -8.41 -0.15
CA ALA A 36 1.99 -8.44 -0.78
C ALA A 36 2.54 -9.86 -0.74
N CYS A 37 2.94 -10.37 -1.90
CA CYS A 37 3.53 -11.70 -2.03
C CYS A 37 4.87 -11.57 -2.76
N GLN A 38 5.95 -12.05 -2.13
CA GLN A 38 7.30 -12.02 -2.69
C GLN A 38 8.13 -13.14 -2.08
N ASN A 39 8.79 -13.93 -2.92
CA ASN A 39 9.71 -15.00 -2.50
C ASN A 39 9.09 -15.99 -1.49
N GLY A 40 7.84 -16.41 -1.72
CA GLY A 40 7.13 -17.32 -0.81
C GLY A 40 6.55 -16.65 0.45
N GLU A 41 6.93 -15.41 0.76
CA GLU A 41 6.36 -14.67 1.89
C GLU A 41 5.10 -13.89 1.51
N GLU A 42 4.15 -13.84 2.45
CA GLU A 42 2.89 -13.11 2.30
C GLU A 42 2.63 -12.15 3.46
N LYS A 43 2.42 -10.87 3.16
CA LYS A 43 2.11 -9.84 4.15
C LYS A 43 0.92 -8.98 3.75
N ILE A 44 0.00 -8.72 4.69
CA ILE A 44 -1.03 -7.69 4.50
C ILE A 44 -0.41 -6.33 4.79
N ILE A 45 -0.38 -5.48 3.77
CA ILE A 45 0.16 -4.12 3.87
C ILE A 45 -0.97 -3.13 3.67
N ARG A 46 -1.07 -2.18 4.59
CA ARG A 46 -1.95 -1.01 4.47
C ARG A 46 -1.09 0.21 4.25
N TYR A 47 -1.41 0.98 3.23
CA TYR A 47 -0.59 2.10 2.80
C TYR A 47 -1.44 3.23 2.22
N GLY A 48 -0.80 4.39 2.05
CA GLY A 48 -1.47 5.64 1.69
C GLY A 48 -2.29 6.19 2.86
N ASP A 49 -2.31 7.51 2.98
CA ASP A 49 -3.14 8.20 3.96
C ASP A 49 -4.59 8.29 3.44
N ALA A 50 -5.57 8.04 4.32
CA ALA A 50 -6.99 8.02 3.94
C ALA A 50 -7.48 9.38 3.43
N ASN A 51 -6.95 10.48 3.96
CA ASN A 51 -7.34 11.84 3.64
C ASN A 51 -6.52 12.45 2.50
N MET A 52 -5.37 11.86 2.15
CA MET A 52 -4.52 12.36 1.08
C MET A 52 -5.02 11.93 -0.31
N LYS A 53 -5.22 12.91 -1.21
CA LYS A 53 -5.39 12.67 -2.65
C LYS A 53 -4.01 12.47 -3.30
N ILE A 54 -3.94 11.49 -4.20
CA ILE A 54 -2.71 11.23 -4.98
C ILE A 54 -2.72 12.19 -6.16
N LYS A 55 -1.80 13.14 -6.13
CA LYS A 55 -1.66 14.20 -7.13
C LYS A 55 -0.46 13.91 -8.04
N ASN A 56 -0.40 12.69 -8.57
CA ASN A 56 0.73 12.21 -9.39
C ASN A 56 0.70 12.77 -10.82
N ASP A 57 -0.44 13.30 -11.24
CA ASP A 57 -0.68 14.09 -12.44
C ASP A 57 0.01 15.46 -12.39
N ILE A 58 0.21 16.03 -11.20
CA ILE A 58 0.91 17.32 -11.02
C ILE A 58 2.43 17.09 -10.94
N PRO A 59 3.24 17.47 -11.95
CA PRO A 59 4.66 17.08 -12.04
C PRO A 59 5.50 17.55 -10.85
N LYS A 60 5.30 18.78 -10.38
CA LYS A 60 6.01 19.33 -9.21
C LYS A 60 5.72 18.51 -7.93
N ARG A 61 4.46 18.11 -7.72
CA ARG A 61 4.05 17.31 -6.55
C ARG A 61 4.60 15.89 -6.63
N LYS A 62 4.54 15.28 -7.83
CA LYS A 62 5.15 13.98 -8.10
C LYS A 62 6.66 14.00 -7.83
N LYS A 63 7.42 14.94 -8.42
CA LYS A 63 8.87 15.07 -8.23
C LYS A 63 9.23 15.18 -6.75
N SER A 64 8.52 16.06 -6.04
CA SER A 64 8.70 16.28 -4.60
C SER A 64 8.45 15.00 -3.78
N TYR A 65 7.38 14.25 -4.08
CA TYR A 65 7.11 12.97 -3.43
C TYR A 65 8.17 11.89 -3.75
N CYS A 66 8.55 11.75 -5.03
CA CYS A 66 9.53 10.76 -5.46
C CYS A 66 10.90 10.98 -4.80
N SER A 67 11.31 12.24 -4.62
CA SER A 67 12.57 12.62 -3.95
C SER A 67 12.53 12.32 -2.45
N ARG A 68 11.45 12.65 -1.73
CA ARG A 68 11.37 12.30 -0.29
C ARG A 68 11.30 10.80 -0.06
N SER A 69 10.54 10.09 -0.89
CA SER A 69 10.30 8.65 -0.70
C SER A 69 11.46 7.75 -1.10
N SER A 70 12.46 8.26 -1.83
CA SER A 70 13.63 7.45 -2.20
C SER A 70 14.52 7.15 -0.99
N GLY A 71 14.63 8.08 -0.04
CA GLY A 71 15.42 7.92 1.19
C GLY A 71 14.83 6.97 2.23
N ILE A 72 13.57 6.52 2.07
CA ILE A 72 12.86 5.67 3.05
C ILE A 72 13.22 4.18 2.89
N GLY A 73 13.90 3.79 1.80
CA GLY A 73 14.27 2.40 1.53
C GLY A 73 13.10 1.51 1.12
N GLY A 74 13.34 0.21 0.95
CA GLY A 74 12.31 -0.76 0.53
C GLY A 74 11.79 -0.54 -0.89
N LEU A 75 12.58 0.08 -1.77
CA LEU A 75 12.18 0.52 -3.11
C LEU A 75 11.84 -0.63 -4.08
N LYS A 76 12.43 -1.81 -3.85
CA LYS A 76 12.20 -3.03 -4.68
C LYS A 76 11.49 -4.14 -3.91
N ASN A 77 11.11 -3.90 -2.66
CA ASN A 77 10.54 -4.92 -1.78
C ASN A 77 9.01 -4.74 -1.66
N LYS A 78 8.25 -5.62 -2.32
CA LYS A 78 6.78 -5.67 -2.28
C LYS A 78 6.26 -5.87 -0.85
N LEU A 79 7.05 -6.43 0.06
CA LEU A 79 6.68 -6.62 1.46
C LEU A 79 6.79 -5.32 2.29
N LYS A 80 7.14 -4.18 1.66
CA LYS A 80 7.23 -2.85 2.30
C LYS A 80 6.18 -1.89 1.76
N ALA A 81 5.65 -1.03 2.63
CA ALA A 81 4.63 -0.05 2.26
C ALA A 81 5.13 1.04 1.29
N ASN A 82 6.43 1.38 1.35
CA ASN A 82 7.02 2.39 0.47
C ASN A 82 6.96 1.97 -1.00
N TYR A 83 7.25 0.70 -1.29
CA TYR A 83 7.14 0.13 -2.64
C TYR A 83 5.76 0.41 -3.28
N TRP A 84 4.69 0.07 -2.56
CA TRP A 84 3.31 0.25 -3.07
C TRP A 84 2.93 1.71 -3.21
N SER A 85 3.39 2.55 -2.29
CA SER A 85 3.11 3.99 -2.34
C SER A 85 3.82 4.63 -3.54
N ARG A 86 5.10 4.32 -3.76
CA ARG A 86 5.87 4.79 -4.93
C ARG A 86 5.28 4.30 -6.25
N LYS A 87 4.90 3.02 -6.33
CA LYS A 87 4.21 2.45 -7.50
C LYS A 87 2.95 3.24 -7.86
N GLN A 88 2.16 3.65 -6.85
CA GLN A 88 0.96 4.45 -7.07
C GLN A 88 1.27 5.89 -7.52
N TRP A 89 2.36 6.47 -7.01
CA TRP A 89 2.85 7.79 -7.42
C TRP A 89 3.64 7.78 -8.74
N LYS A 90 3.81 6.62 -9.37
CA LYS A 90 4.61 6.41 -10.60
C LYS A 90 6.05 6.91 -10.43
N CYS A 91 6.60 6.67 -9.25
CA CYS A 91 8.01 6.69 -8.93
C CYS A 91 8.53 5.23 -8.85
#